data_AF-A0A8H6XE13-F1
#
_entry.id   AF-A0A8H6XE13-F1
#
_cell.length_a   1.000
_cell.length_b   1.000
_cell.length_c   1.000
_cell.angle_alpha   90.00
_cell.angle_beta   90.00
_cell.angle_gamma   90.00
#
_symmetry.space_group_name_H-M   'P 1'
#
loop_
_entity.id
_entity.type
_entity.pdbx_description
1 polymer ?
#
loop_
_entity_poly.entity_id
_entity_poly.type
_entity_poly.pdbx_seq_one_letter_code
_entity_poly.pdbx_strand_id
1 'polypeptide(L)'
;MPLYKNFARFYEWFLVSRGDKAAAARWGQLKAHIALSAKLLRLGKPVEHLQYALRASLAPGSAIEKITATARQIAYVLFLSLDNILWAKALNLISVRQETYVKLGKLALRSWLAAIIFSIVNSIFKTARLSRETRLLKAGKHDEKNLNLEADRKTKLRALALMRADVRYQLTIDMLDLWNPATTLGFTNLNDGAIGIFGSVSSFLLGHDEYSILVGRFQLLWASENSGVCLGRIKAAGYGFRFLYGIKINIWSLSCLLRGPLKLPICEDLNIFLEFGLSPAAIGAAFNTCESTFSTSSTTMANVASQIVLHPAVSQSLKVGATTLGRDKAYRAAQNFARFYAWLLISQGHKANAARWTALKSHLGTARKLLRLGKPMEHLQAALRATLASGTPALEQIITIARQLAYFGYLSLDMLSWAHSIKFANFHPDTAAKIARVANRSWLAGILLNIIHAAVKTARLRREAKLLHAEKHQEKDLSLEAERAAKLRVIATTRAAVRHQFVIDLLDLWNPATSLGLSNLNDGVVGIFGVISSLMALEKHWHAVGGKN
;
A
#
# COMPACT_ATOMS: atom_id res chain seq x y z
N MET A 1 4.21 5.50 4.44
CA MET A 1 5.12 6.20 3.48
C MET A 1 4.82 7.69 3.35
N PRO A 2 3.56 8.15 3.20
CA PRO A 2 3.23 9.57 3.25
C PRO A 2 3.74 10.28 4.52
N LEU A 3 3.60 9.63 5.68
CA LEU A 3 4.12 10.11 6.98
C LEU A 3 5.61 10.46 6.91
N TYR A 4 6.47 9.51 6.50
CA TYR A 4 7.92 9.73 6.41
C TYR A 4 8.29 10.86 5.44
N LYS A 5 7.58 10.98 4.31
CA LYS A 5 7.80 12.07 3.34
C LYS A 5 7.48 13.44 3.94
N ASN A 6 6.33 13.55 4.59
CA ASN A 6 5.85 14.81 5.16
C ASN A 6 6.69 15.21 6.40
N PHE A 7 7.08 14.23 7.21
CA PHE A 7 8.01 14.43 8.31
C PHE A 7 9.39 14.89 7.81
N ALA A 8 9.93 14.27 6.76
CA ALA A 8 11.19 14.71 6.16
C ALA A 8 11.11 16.14 5.62
N ARG A 9 9.97 16.54 5.01
CA ARG A 9 9.72 17.93 4.58
C ARG A 9 9.75 18.91 5.75
N PHE A 10 9.07 18.59 6.85
CA PHE A 10 9.10 19.42 8.06
C PHE A 10 10.52 19.54 8.62
N TYR A 11 11.22 18.41 8.76
CA TYR A 11 12.52 18.37 9.41
C TYR A 11 13.61 19.06 8.57
N GLU A 12 13.56 18.93 7.24
CA GLU A 12 14.39 19.71 6.33
C GLU A 12 14.19 21.21 6.53
N TRP A 13 12.94 21.68 6.56
CA TRP A 13 12.64 23.09 6.82
C TRP A 13 13.14 23.56 8.20
N PHE A 14 12.97 22.72 9.23
CA PHE A 14 13.45 23.00 10.59
C PHE A 14 14.97 23.18 10.62
N LEU A 15 15.72 22.31 9.95
CA LEU A 15 17.18 22.38 9.88
C LEU A 15 17.67 23.59 9.08
N VAL A 16 17.04 23.90 7.95
CA VAL A 16 17.31 25.15 7.20
C VAL A 16 17.12 26.37 8.09
N SER A 17 16.02 26.40 8.86
CA SER A 17 15.72 27.49 9.78
C SER A 17 16.72 27.62 10.94
N ARG A 18 17.43 26.54 11.28
CA ARG A 18 18.52 26.50 12.26
C ARG A 18 19.91 26.79 11.67
N GLY A 19 20.02 26.96 10.35
CA GLY A 19 21.28 27.18 9.65
C GLY A 19 22.07 25.90 9.30
N ASP A 20 21.59 24.71 9.64
CA ASP A 20 22.26 23.43 9.31
C ASP A 20 21.90 22.96 7.89
N LYS A 21 22.51 23.63 6.90
CA LYS A 21 22.28 23.34 5.47
C LYS A 21 22.74 21.93 5.09
N ALA A 22 23.79 21.41 5.74
CA ALA A 22 24.34 20.10 5.43
C ALA A 22 23.39 18.96 5.85
N ALA A 23 22.85 19.03 7.07
CA ALA A 23 21.84 18.08 7.51
C ALA A 23 20.54 18.25 6.70
N ALA A 24 20.10 19.48 6.44
CA ALA A 24 18.91 19.75 5.62
C ALA A 24 19.00 19.10 4.23
N ALA A 25 20.16 19.18 3.58
CA ALA A 25 20.39 18.55 2.29
C ALA A 25 20.19 17.02 2.34
N ARG A 26 20.64 16.33 3.39
CA ARG A 26 20.44 14.88 3.57
C ARG A 26 18.95 14.54 3.68
N TRP A 27 18.20 15.32 4.45
CA TRP A 27 16.75 15.14 4.57
C TRP A 27 16.00 15.47 3.28
N GLY A 28 16.47 16.44 2.51
CA GLY A 28 15.98 16.72 1.16
C GLY A 28 16.17 15.54 0.20
N GLN A 29 17.32 14.86 0.25
CA GLN A 29 17.55 13.64 -0.54
C GLN A 29 16.61 12.50 -0.13
N LEU A 30 16.40 12.30 1.17
CA LEU A 30 15.45 11.33 1.70
C LEU A 30 14.02 11.65 1.24
N LYS A 31 13.58 12.91 1.36
CA LYS A 31 12.29 13.40 0.90
C LYS A 31 12.08 13.11 -0.59
N ALA A 32 13.06 13.44 -1.43
CA ALA A 32 13.02 13.22 -2.87
C ALA A 32 12.91 11.73 -3.22
N HIS A 33 13.73 10.89 -2.59
CA HIS A 33 13.70 9.44 -2.82
C HIS A 33 12.36 8.80 -2.40
N ILE A 34 11.84 9.17 -1.22
CA ILE A 34 10.53 8.70 -0.73
C ILE A 34 9.41 9.20 -1.67
N ALA A 35 9.46 10.46 -2.12
CA ALA A 35 8.48 11.00 -3.04
C ALA A 35 8.45 10.22 -4.37
N LEU A 36 9.61 9.96 -4.97
CA LEU A 36 9.71 9.20 -6.21
C LEU A 36 9.23 7.75 -6.04
N SER A 37 9.65 7.09 -4.96
CA SER A 37 9.22 5.74 -4.62
C SER A 37 7.70 5.68 -4.34
N ALA A 38 7.10 6.75 -3.81
CA ALA A 38 5.65 6.81 -3.55
C ALA A 38 4.85 6.85 -4.85
N LYS A 39 5.38 7.49 -5.90
CA LYS A 39 4.76 7.46 -7.24
C LYS A 39 4.75 6.04 -7.81
N LEU A 40 5.86 5.32 -7.67
CA LEU A 40 5.93 3.90 -8.05
C LEU A 40 4.88 3.04 -7.32
N LEU A 41 4.66 3.30 -6.02
CA LEU A 41 3.62 2.58 -5.24
C LEU A 41 2.18 2.92 -5.64
N ARG A 42 1.97 3.97 -6.45
CA ARG A 42 0.66 4.40 -6.96
C ARG A 42 0.35 3.82 -8.34
N LEU A 43 1.27 3.10 -8.97
CA LEU A 43 0.97 2.35 -10.20
C LEU A 43 -0.22 1.41 -9.94
N GLY A 44 -1.19 1.42 -10.87
CA GLY A 44 -2.44 0.66 -10.75
C GLY A 44 -3.55 1.36 -9.94
N LYS A 45 -3.24 2.35 -9.11
CA LYS A 45 -4.25 3.12 -8.35
C LYS A 45 -5.28 3.85 -9.23
N PRO A 46 -4.97 4.37 -10.44
CA PRO A 46 -6.01 4.92 -11.31
C PRO A 46 -7.16 3.94 -11.58
N VAL A 47 -6.86 2.65 -11.78
CA VAL A 47 -7.89 1.62 -12.02
C VAL A 47 -8.75 1.38 -10.78
N GLU A 48 -8.13 1.37 -9.60
CA GLU A 48 -8.86 1.27 -8.33
C GLU A 48 -9.81 2.46 -8.10
N HIS A 49 -9.36 3.68 -8.42
CA HIS A 49 -10.21 4.86 -8.36
C HIS A 49 -11.33 4.86 -9.41
N LEU A 50 -11.13 4.25 -10.59
CA LEU A 50 -12.21 4.00 -11.56
C LEU A 50 -13.27 3.05 -10.98
N GLN A 51 -12.86 1.97 -10.30
CA GLN A 51 -13.79 1.09 -9.60
C GLN A 51 -14.57 1.85 -8.51
N TYR A 52 -13.90 2.74 -7.77
CA TYR A 52 -14.56 3.57 -6.76
C TYR A 52 -15.51 4.60 -7.35
N ALA A 53 -15.17 5.19 -8.50
CA ALA A 53 -16.05 6.12 -9.21
C ALA A 53 -17.36 5.43 -9.61
N LEU A 54 -17.26 4.22 -10.18
CA LEU A 54 -18.42 3.41 -10.55
C LEU A 54 -19.25 3.00 -9.33
N ARG A 55 -18.63 2.61 -8.22
CA ARG A 55 -19.36 2.31 -6.98
C ARG A 55 -20.02 3.56 -6.39
N ALA A 56 -19.38 4.73 -6.50
CA ALA A 56 -19.92 5.98 -5.99
C ALA A 56 -21.13 6.48 -6.79
N SER A 57 -21.14 6.30 -8.11
CA SER A 57 -22.27 6.67 -8.95
C SER A 57 -23.51 5.80 -8.69
N LEU A 58 -23.30 4.55 -8.29
CA LEU A 58 -24.35 3.59 -7.94
C LEU A 58 -24.75 3.63 -6.45
N ALA A 59 -24.04 4.37 -5.60
CA ALA A 59 -24.27 4.39 -4.17
C ALA A 59 -25.62 5.04 -3.78
N PRO A 60 -26.25 4.61 -2.67
CA PRO A 60 -27.45 5.26 -2.15
C PRO A 60 -27.12 6.65 -1.56
N GLY A 61 -27.96 7.64 -1.85
CA GLY A 61 -27.79 9.01 -1.37
C GLY A 61 -28.43 10.06 -2.28
N SER A 62 -28.29 11.32 -1.90
CA SER A 62 -28.72 12.46 -2.70
C SER A 62 -27.89 12.56 -3.99
N ALA A 63 -28.46 13.17 -5.04
CA ALA A 63 -27.75 13.37 -6.31
C ALA A 63 -26.40 14.10 -6.11
N ILE A 64 -26.37 15.10 -5.23
CA ILE A 64 -25.15 15.87 -4.90
C ILE A 64 -24.07 14.99 -4.29
N GLU A 65 -24.41 14.10 -3.34
CA GLU A 65 -23.45 13.17 -2.73
C GLU A 65 -22.87 12.20 -3.78
N LYS A 66 -23.70 11.69 -4.70
CA LYS A 66 -23.24 10.80 -5.77
C LYS A 66 -22.31 11.52 -6.74
N ILE A 67 -22.71 12.71 -7.20
CA ILE A 67 -21.93 13.53 -8.15
C ILE A 67 -20.59 13.92 -7.53
N THR A 68 -20.59 14.46 -6.31
CA THR A 68 -19.36 14.90 -5.63
C THR A 68 -18.45 13.71 -5.27
N ALA A 69 -19.01 12.58 -4.84
CA ALA A 69 -18.24 11.36 -4.62
C ALA A 69 -17.61 10.83 -5.91
N THR A 70 -18.35 10.84 -7.02
CA THR A 70 -17.86 10.37 -8.32
C THR A 70 -16.80 11.31 -8.89
N ALA A 71 -17.05 12.62 -8.86
CA ALA A 71 -16.13 13.66 -9.32
C ALA A 71 -14.80 13.62 -8.56
N ARG A 72 -14.84 13.42 -7.23
CA ARG A 72 -13.63 13.18 -6.43
C ARG A 72 -12.80 12.02 -6.99
N GLN A 73 -13.43 10.88 -7.28
CA GLN A 73 -12.70 9.70 -7.73
C GLN A 73 -12.10 9.92 -9.14
N ILE A 74 -12.86 10.54 -10.05
CA ILE A 74 -12.36 10.90 -11.39
C ILE A 74 -11.17 11.87 -11.29
N ALA A 75 -11.24 12.86 -10.40
CA ALA A 75 -10.14 13.79 -10.16
C ALA A 75 -8.87 13.06 -9.64
N TYR A 76 -9.03 12.03 -8.78
CA TYR A 76 -7.92 11.15 -8.40
C TYR A 76 -7.38 10.30 -9.56
N VAL A 77 -8.25 9.79 -10.44
CA VAL A 77 -7.81 9.06 -11.66
C VAL A 77 -6.89 9.94 -12.50
N LEU A 78 -7.29 11.19 -12.75
CA LEU A 78 -6.48 12.17 -13.49
C LEU A 78 -5.16 12.46 -12.78
N PHE A 79 -5.21 12.80 -11.49
CA PHE A 79 -4.02 13.06 -10.69
C PHE A 79 -3.02 11.91 -10.74
N LEU A 80 -3.47 10.68 -10.48
CA LEU A 80 -2.60 9.51 -10.41
C LEU A 80 -2.06 9.08 -11.78
N SER A 81 -2.86 9.25 -12.85
CA SER A 81 -2.40 8.96 -14.21
C SER A 81 -1.30 9.92 -14.63
N LEU A 82 -1.45 11.21 -14.33
CA LEU A 82 -0.42 12.21 -14.55
C LEU A 82 0.81 11.95 -13.66
N ASP A 83 0.62 11.54 -12.41
CA ASP A 83 1.73 11.20 -11.51
C ASP A 83 2.57 10.04 -12.05
N ASN A 84 1.94 9.04 -12.69
CA ASN A 84 2.62 7.94 -13.37
C ASN A 84 3.45 8.39 -14.58
N ILE A 85 2.94 9.33 -15.37
CA ILE A 85 3.69 9.94 -16.49
C ILE A 85 4.89 10.74 -15.97
N LEU A 86 4.69 11.54 -14.92
CA LEU A 86 5.75 12.31 -14.27
C LEU A 86 6.83 11.39 -13.69
N TRP A 87 6.45 10.26 -13.09
CA TRP A 87 7.38 9.23 -12.62
C TRP A 87 8.17 8.60 -13.78
N ALA A 88 7.50 8.22 -14.87
CA ALA A 88 8.16 7.63 -16.03
C ALA A 88 9.17 8.61 -16.67
N LYS A 89 8.83 9.89 -16.75
CA LYS A 89 9.75 10.95 -17.20
C LYS A 89 10.90 11.17 -16.23
N ALA A 90 10.66 11.16 -14.92
CA ALA A 90 11.72 11.30 -13.90
C ALA A 90 12.76 10.17 -13.97
N LEU A 91 12.39 9.00 -14.48
CA LEU A 91 13.29 7.87 -14.73
C LEU A 91 13.88 7.83 -16.15
N ASN A 92 13.60 8.84 -16.98
CA ASN A 92 13.98 8.89 -18.40
C ASN A 92 13.46 7.70 -19.24
N LEU A 93 12.32 7.11 -18.86
CA LEU A 93 11.68 6.05 -19.64
C LEU A 93 11.00 6.61 -20.89
N ILE A 94 10.47 7.83 -20.78
CA ILE A 94 9.79 8.55 -21.85
C ILE A 94 10.46 9.90 -22.10
N SER A 95 10.44 10.32 -23.37
CA SER A 95 10.85 11.67 -23.77
C SER A 95 9.64 12.59 -23.69
N VAL A 96 9.67 13.52 -22.75
CA VAL A 96 8.69 14.62 -22.63
C VAL A 96 9.48 15.93 -22.57
N ARG A 97 9.04 16.94 -23.34
CA ARG A 97 9.60 18.30 -23.31
C ARG A 97 9.46 18.90 -21.91
N GLN A 98 10.45 19.69 -21.48
CA GLN A 98 10.47 20.23 -20.11
C GLN A 98 9.25 21.12 -19.81
N GLU A 99 8.83 21.93 -20.77
CA GLU A 99 7.62 22.76 -20.65
C GLU A 99 6.36 21.92 -20.42
N THR A 100 6.18 20.85 -21.21
CA THR A 100 5.07 19.90 -21.05
C THR A 100 5.13 19.21 -19.69
N TYR A 101 6.32 18.81 -19.22
CA TYR A 101 6.49 18.19 -17.90
C TYR A 101 6.01 19.11 -16.77
N VAL A 102 6.34 20.40 -16.81
CA VAL A 102 5.88 21.39 -15.82
C VAL A 102 4.36 21.57 -15.90
N LYS A 103 3.78 21.65 -17.11
CA LYS A 103 2.32 21.74 -17.32
C LYS A 103 1.59 20.53 -16.76
N LEU A 104 2.06 19.31 -17.02
CA LEU A 104 1.49 18.08 -16.47
C LEU A 104 1.60 18.04 -14.94
N GLY A 105 2.69 18.55 -14.37
CA GLY A 105 2.87 18.69 -12.92
C GLY A 105 1.83 19.61 -12.29
N LYS A 106 1.61 20.80 -12.87
CA LYS A 106 0.57 21.74 -12.41
C LYS A 106 -0.83 21.14 -12.56
N LEU A 107 -1.12 20.48 -13.68
CA LEU A 107 -2.40 19.83 -13.91
C LEU A 107 -2.66 18.72 -12.87
N ALA A 108 -1.67 17.89 -12.56
CA ALA A 108 -1.79 16.86 -11.54
C ALA A 108 -2.12 17.47 -10.17
N LEU A 109 -1.46 18.56 -9.78
CA LEU A 109 -1.73 19.27 -8.53
C LEU A 109 -3.15 19.88 -8.51
N ARG A 110 -3.60 20.46 -9.62
CA ARG A 110 -4.98 20.98 -9.76
C ARG A 110 -6.02 19.86 -9.63
N SER A 111 -5.80 18.71 -10.27
CA SER A 111 -6.70 17.54 -10.13
C SER A 111 -6.72 17.01 -8.71
N TRP A 112 -5.57 16.97 -8.01
CA TRP A 112 -5.52 16.55 -6.61
C TRP A 112 -6.28 17.53 -5.70
N LEU A 113 -6.10 18.84 -5.89
CA LEU A 113 -6.84 19.87 -5.17
C LEU A 113 -8.35 19.73 -5.39
N ALA A 114 -8.79 19.57 -6.64
CA ALA A 114 -10.19 19.38 -6.98
C ALA A 114 -10.77 18.13 -6.30
N ALA A 115 -10.01 17.02 -6.25
CA ALA A 115 -10.44 15.81 -5.56
C ALA A 115 -10.70 16.05 -4.06
N ILE A 116 -9.82 16.80 -3.38
CA ILE A 116 -9.99 17.18 -1.97
C ILE A 116 -11.22 18.07 -1.79
N ILE A 117 -11.40 19.07 -2.64
CA ILE A 117 -12.56 19.98 -2.56
C ILE A 117 -13.87 19.19 -2.70
N PHE A 118 -13.99 18.31 -3.71
CA PHE A 118 -15.16 17.45 -3.85
C PHE A 118 -15.37 16.53 -2.64
N SER A 119 -14.29 16.05 -2.02
CA SER A 119 -14.34 15.25 -0.80
C SER A 119 -14.90 16.02 0.40
N ILE A 120 -14.45 17.27 0.59
CA ILE A 120 -14.92 18.17 1.65
C ILE A 120 -16.40 18.49 1.43
N VAL A 121 -16.79 18.89 0.21
CA VAL A 121 -18.19 19.18 -0.13
C VAL A 121 -19.07 17.96 0.15
N ASN A 122 -18.69 16.78 -0.32
CA ASN A 122 -19.43 15.54 -0.06
C ASN A 122 -19.56 15.26 1.45
N SER A 123 -18.49 15.48 2.22
CA SER A 123 -18.48 15.26 3.67
C SER A 123 -19.43 16.22 4.42
N ILE A 124 -19.55 17.47 3.95
CA ILE A 124 -20.51 18.45 4.49
C ILE A 124 -21.95 17.98 4.22
N PHE A 125 -22.27 17.60 2.98
CA PHE A 125 -23.61 17.11 2.62
C PHE A 125 -23.98 15.84 3.39
N LYS A 126 -23.06 14.86 3.49
CA LYS A 126 -23.26 13.65 4.30
C LYS A 126 -23.50 13.98 5.77
N THR A 127 -22.75 14.92 6.33
CA THR A 127 -22.92 15.33 7.74
C THR A 127 -24.30 15.96 7.96
N ALA A 128 -24.78 16.78 7.04
CA ALA A 128 -26.11 17.37 7.10
C ALA A 128 -27.21 16.29 7.01
N ARG A 129 -27.09 15.35 6.06
CA ARG A 129 -28.03 14.23 5.89
C ARG A 129 -28.10 13.34 7.13
N LEU A 130 -26.96 12.86 7.62
CA LEU A 130 -26.88 12.00 8.80
C LEU A 130 -27.39 12.72 10.06
N SER A 131 -27.19 14.03 10.16
CA SER A 131 -27.73 14.83 11.27
C SER A 131 -29.25 14.94 11.20
N ARG A 132 -29.83 15.08 10.01
CA ARG A 132 -31.28 15.06 9.79
C ARG A 132 -31.87 13.69 10.15
N GLU A 133 -31.29 12.61 9.65
CA GLU A 133 -31.72 11.23 9.97
C GLU A 133 -31.66 10.95 11.48
N THR A 134 -30.59 11.39 12.14
CA THR A 134 -30.47 11.26 13.61
C THR A 134 -31.58 12.02 14.34
N ARG A 135 -31.90 13.25 13.90
CA ARG A 135 -32.97 14.06 14.52
C ARG A 135 -34.33 13.39 14.32
N LEU A 136 -34.61 12.88 13.12
CA LEU A 136 -35.86 12.18 12.81
C LEU A 136 -36.03 10.91 13.65
N LEU A 137 -34.99 10.09 13.78
CA LEU A 137 -35.05 8.88 14.61
C LEU A 137 -35.19 9.18 16.11
N LYS A 138 -34.63 10.30 16.59
CA LYS A 138 -34.82 10.75 17.98
C LYS A 138 -36.21 11.34 18.22
N ALA A 139 -36.80 11.97 17.22
CA ALA A 139 -38.14 12.55 17.30
C ALA A 139 -39.27 11.51 17.12
N GLY A 140 -38.96 10.32 16.59
CA GLY A 140 -39.93 9.22 16.46
C GLY A 140 -40.49 8.77 17.81
N LYS A 141 -41.79 8.40 17.82
CA LYS A 141 -42.50 7.96 19.03
C LYS A 141 -41.74 6.82 19.74
N HIS A 142 -41.60 6.97 21.04
CA HIS A 142 -41.03 5.97 21.92
C HIS A 142 -42.11 4.96 22.30
N ASP A 143 -42.02 3.72 21.82
CA ASP A 143 -42.91 2.65 22.28
C ASP A 143 -42.13 1.74 23.23
N GLU A 144 -42.12 2.13 24.50
CA GLU A 144 -41.34 1.46 25.56
C GLU A 144 -41.80 0.02 25.80
N LYS A 145 -43.02 -0.32 25.37
CA LYS A 145 -43.60 -1.65 25.50
C LYS A 145 -43.08 -2.64 24.46
N ASN A 146 -42.50 -2.17 23.36
CA ASN A 146 -41.94 -3.03 22.31
C ASN A 146 -40.40 -3.06 22.36
N LEU A 147 -39.87 -3.98 23.19
CA LEU A 147 -38.44 -4.17 23.42
C LEU A 147 -37.61 -4.33 22.12
N ASN A 148 -38.16 -5.02 21.12
CA ASN A 148 -37.48 -5.27 19.85
C ASN A 148 -37.35 -3.98 19.00
N LEU A 149 -38.40 -3.16 18.94
CA LEU A 149 -38.41 -1.89 18.22
C LEU A 149 -37.43 -0.88 18.85
N GLU A 150 -37.36 -0.86 20.18
CA GLU A 150 -36.45 0.01 20.92
C GLU A 150 -34.98 -0.41 20.77
N ALA A 151 -34.71 -1.72 20.76
CA ALA A 151 -33.39 -2.26 20.46
C ALA A 151 -32.92 -1.92 19.03
N ASP A 152 -33.80 -2.04 18.04
CA ASP A 152 -33.51 -1.65 16.65
C ASP A 152 -33.23 -0.14 16.53
N ARG A 153 -34.04 0.71 17.15
CA ARG A 153 -33.83 2.17 17.18
C ARG A 153 -32.48 2.54 17.80
N LYS A 154 -32.13 1.96 18.95
CA LYS A 154 -30.81 2.17 19.59
C LYS A 154 -29.66 1.73 18.69
N THR A 155 -29.82 0.62 17.98
CA THR A 155 -28.84 0.09 17.03
C THR A 155 -28.64 1.04 15.85
N LYS A 156 -29.72 1.54 15.25
CA LYS A 156 -29.69 2.56 14.18
C LYS A 156 -29.03 3.86 14.63
N LEU A 157 -29.35 4.35 15.84
CA LEU A 157 -28.72 5.55 16.39
C LEU A 157 -27.21 5.38 16.61
N ARG A 158 -26.77 4.20 17.06
CA ARG A 158 -25.34 3.86 17.17
C ARG A 158 -24.68 3.82 15.80
N ALA A 159 -25.32 3.19 14.80
CA ALA A 159 -24.81 3.14 13.43
C ALA A 159 -24.64 4.56 12.84
N LEU A 160 -25.63 5.43 12.98
CA LEU A 160 -25.54 6.83 12.53
C LEU A 160 -24.50 7.65 13.30
N ALA A 161 -24.25 7.34 14.58
CA ALA A 161 -23.18 7.97 15.33
C ALA A 161 -21.79 7.57 14.79
N LEU A 162 -21.60 6.29 14.48
CA LEU A 162 -20.38 5.77 13.85
C LEU A 162 -20.16 6.36 12.46
N MET A 163 -21.20 6.38 11.60
CA MET A 163 -21.11 6.99 10.26
C MET A 163 -20.76 8.49 10.32
N ARG A 164 -21.29 9.23 11.31
CA ARG A 164 -20.91 10.64 11.50
C ARG A 164 -19.48 10.82 11.99
N ALA A 165 -19.00 9.92 12.86
CA ALA A 165 -17.61 9.94 13.30
C ALA A 165 -16.67 9.72 12.12
N ASP A 166 -16.96 8.73 11.26
CA ASP A 166 -16.22 8.43 10.04
C ASP A 166 -16.17 9.64 9.07
N VAL A 167 -17.31 10.26 8.78
CA VAL A 167 -17.37 11.45 7.91
C VAL A 167 -16.57 12.64 8.50
N ARG A 168 -16.65 12.88 9.82
CA ARG A 168 -15.87 13.96 10.47
C ARG A 168 -14.37 13.68 10.45
N TYR A 169 -14.01 12.42 10.57
CA TYR A 169 -12.63 11.97 10.51
C TYR A 169 -12.04 12.22 9.13
N GLN A 170 -12.74 11.80 8.07
CA GLN A 170 -12.34 12.07 6.70
C GLN A 170 -12.28 13.57 6.40
N LEU A 171 -13.27 14.35 6.87
CA LEU A 171 -13.26 15.80 6.70
C LEU A 171 -12.02 16.44 7.34
N THR A 172 -11.61 15.97 8.51
CA THR A 172 -10.41 16.49 9.21
C THR A 172 -9.14 16.19 8.41
N ILE A 173 -9.02 14.96 7.87
CA ILE A 173 -7.91 14.58 6.99
C ILE A 173 -7.89 15.44 5.73
N ASP A 174 -9.03 15.60 5.06
CA ASP A 174 -9.14 16.38 3.83
C ASP A 174 -8.79 17.86 4.06
N MET A 175 -9.20 18.43 5.19
CA MET A 175 -8.87 19.80 5.58
C MET A 175 -7.36 19.98 5.84
N LEU A 176 -6.69 18.98 6.41
CA LEU A 176 -5.23 19.01 6.60
C LEU A 176 -4.48 18.86 5.27
N ASP A 177 -4.95 17.97 4.39
CA ASP A 177 -4.31 17.70 3.12
C ASP A 177 -4.52 18.81 2.08
N LEU A 178 -5.61 19.60 2.20
CA LEU A 178 -5.98 20.71 1.30
C LEU A 178 -4.83 21.71 1.10
N TRP A 179 -4.11 22.03 2.18
CA TRP A 179 -3.10 23.08 2.20
C TRP A 179 -1.89 22.77 1.34
N ASN A 180 -1.57 21.49 1.13
CA ASN A 180 -0.38 21.09 0.37
C ASN A 180 -0.48 21.45 -1.12
N PRO A 181 -1.49 20.97 -1.88
CA PRO A 181 -1.66 21.40 -3.26
C PRO A 181 -2.02 22.88 -3.36
N ALA A 182 -2.78 23.44 -2.40
CA ALA A 182 -3.13 24.87 -2.41
C ALA A 182 -1.89 25.78 -2.35
N THR A 183 -0.96 25.50 -1.43
CA THR A 183 0.30 26.26 -1.33
C THR A 183 1.19 26.02 -2.55
N THR A 184 1.31 24.78 -3.02
CA THR A 184 2.17 24.46 -4.18
C THR A 184 1.68 25.12 -5.47
N LEU A 185 0.37 25.39 -5.58
CA LEU A 185 -0.24 26.13 -6.69
C LEU A 185 -0.19 27.65 -6.51
N GLY A 186 0.23 28.16 -5.34
CA GLY A 186 0.34 29.59 -5.05
C GLY A 186 -0.92 30.24 -4.48
N PHE A 187 -1.92 29.47 -4.06
CA PHE A 187 -3.14 30.02 -3.44
C PHE A 187 -2.93 30.45 -1.99
N THR A 188 -1.89 29.94 -1.32
CA THR A 188 -1.58 30.23 0.09
C THR A 188 -0.07 30.32 0.30
N ASN A 189 0.36 31.12 1.29
CA ASN A 189 1.77 31.37 1.59
C ASN A 189 2.30 30.55 2.78
N LEU A 190 1.81 29.33 2.98
CA LEU A 190 2.30 28.45 4.05
C LEU A 190 3.71 27.96 3.76
N ASN A 191 4.57 27.94 4.78
CA ASN A 191 5.92 27.41 4.65
C ASN A 191 5.94 25.86 4.63
N ASP A 192 7.07 25.30 4.20
CA ASP A 192 7.27 23.84 4.12
C ASP A 192 7.15 23.12 5.47
N GLY A 193 7.47 23.82 6.57
CA GLY A 193 7.29 23.33 7.94
C GLY A 193 5.83 23.05 8.27
N ALA A 194 4.97 24.04 8.06
CA ALA A 194 3.52 23.92 8.29
C ALA A 194 2.89 22.82 7.44
N ILE A 195 3.23 22.75 6.16
CA ILE A 195 2.72 21.70 5.25
C ILE A 195 3.24 20.33 5.66
N GLY A 196 4.50 20.24 6.08
CA GLY A 196 5.09 19.02 6.62
C GLY A 196 4.36 18.52 7.88
N ILE A 197 3.98 19.42 8.79
CA ILE A 197 3.19 19.09 9.98
C ILE A 197 1.79 18.61 9.59
N PHE A 198 1.03 19.39 8.80
CA PHE A 198 -0.33 19.01 8.41
C PHE A 198 -0.35 17.65 7.70
N GLY A 199 0.57 17.43 6.76
CA GLY A 199 0.70 16.16 6.07
C GLY A 199 1.17 15.02 6.97
N SER A 200 1.95 15.28 8.02
CA SER A 200 2.36 14.25 8.98
C SER A 200 1.19 13.84 9.86
N VAL A 201 0.41 14.82 10.34
CA VAL A 201 -0.79 14.58 11.14
C VAL A 201 -1.84 13.81 10.33
N SER A 202 -2.15 14.24 9.10
CA SER A 202 -3.11 13.54 8.24
C SER A 202 -2.67 12.09 7.95
N SER A 203 -1.39 11.89 7.68
CA SER A 203 -0.83 10.55 7.43
C SER A 203 -0.82 9.65 8.66
N PHE A 204 -0.60 10.22 9.86
CA PHE A 204 -0.64 9.50 11.12
C PHE A 204 -2.08 9.08 11.45
N LEU A 205 -3.04 9.99 11.27
CA LEU A 205 -4.46 9.70 11.40
C LEU A 205 -4.83 8.52 10.48
N LEU A 206 -4.61 8.63 9.17
CA LEU A 206 -4.91 7.54 8.22
C LEU A 206 -4.34 6.17 8.63
N GLY A 207 -3.15 6.12 9.24
CA GLY A 207 -2.55 4.87 9.73
C GLY A 207 -3.21 4.30 11.00
N HIS A 208 -3.79 5.14 11.85
CA HIS A 208 -4.49 4.72 13.07
C HIS A 208 -5.86 4.08 12.78
N ASP A 209 -6.53 4.53 11.71
CA ASP A 209 -7.85 4.00 11.33
C ASP A 209 -7.75 2.60 10.72
N GLU A 210 -6.72 2.32 9.90
CA GLU A 210 -6.41 0.95 9.44
C GLU A 210 -6.19 -0.01 10.62
N TYR A 211 -5.54 0.45 11.71
CA TYR A 211 -5.35 -0.33 12.93
C TYR A 211 -6.65 -0.52 13.73
N SER A 212 -7.47 0.52 13.83
CA SER A 212 -8.73 0.51 14.60
C SER A 212 -9.81 -0.35 13.92
N ILE A 213 -9.89 -0.32 12.59
CA ILE A 213 -10.78 -1.18 11.80
C ILE A 213 -10.33 -2.64 11.87
N LEU A 214 -9.02 -2.91 11.91
CA LEU A 214 -8.50 -4.28 12.05
C LEU A 214 -8.87 -4.89 13.40
N VAL A 215 -8.72 -4.13 14.49
CA VAL A 215 -9.09 -4.56 15.86
C VAL A 215 -10.61 -4.66 16.01
N GLY A 216 -11.37 -3.72 15.45
CA GLY A 216 -12.84 -3.73 15.48
C GLY A 216 -13.46 -4.89 14.68
N ARG A 217 -12.89 -5.24 13.51
CA ARG A 217 -13.31 -6.45 12.75
C ARG A 217 -12.96 -7.73 13.48
N PHE A 218 -11.82 -7.78 14.18
CA PHE A 218 -11.45 -8.94 14.99
C PHE A 218 -12.41 -9.15 16.17
N GLN A 219 -12.84 -8.07 16.82
CA GLN A 219 -13.83 -8.12 17.90
C GLN A 219 -15.23 -8.52 17.43
N LEU A 220 -15.66 -8.06 16.25
CA LEU A 220 -16.96 -8.43 15.68
C LEU A 220 -17.00 -9.88 15.16
N LEU A 221 -15.90 -10.38 14.58
CA LEU A 221 -15.78 -11.78 14.16
C LEU A 221 -15.72 -12.72 15.37
N TRP A 222 -14.98 -12.34 16.43
CA TRP A 222 -14.93 -13.11 17.68
C TRP A 222 -16.28 -13.12 18.41
N ALA A 223 -17.05 -12.02 18.34
CA ALA A 223 -18.41 -11.95 18.89
C ALA A 223 -19.44 -12.76 18.07
N SER A 224 -19.18 -12.99 16.78
CA SER A 224 -20.03 -13.80 15.90
C SER A 224 -19.80 -15.32 16.06
N GLU A 225 -18.59 -15.75 16.45
CA GLU A 225 -18.27 -17.17 16.63
C GLU A 225 -18.57 -17.69 18.05
N ASN A 226 -18.78 -16.81 19.03
CA ASN A 226 -19.09 -17.17 20.41
C ASN A 226 -20.43 -16.61 20.90
N SER A 227 -21.51 -16.83 20.13
CA SER A 227 -22.88 -16.62 20.60
C SER A 227 -23.29 -17.71 21.60
N GLY A 228 -22.74 -17.65 22.81
CA GLY A 228 -23.07 -18.62 23.86
C GLY A 228 -22.51 -18.34 25.25
N VAL A 229 -21.63 -17.36 25.44
CA VAL A 229 -21.08 -17.05 26.77
C VAL A 229 -21.27 -15.57 27.09
N CYS A 230 -22.16 -15.30 28.05
CA CYS A 230 -22.21 -14.04 28.78
C CYS A 230 -20.86 -13.84 29.49
N LEU A 231 -19.98 -13.04 28.91
CA LEU A 231 -18.74 -12.61 29.56
C LEU A 231 -18.83 -11.12 29.91
N GLY A 232 -18.74 -10.87 31.22
CA GLY A 232 -18.80 -9.57 31.84
C GLY A 232 -17.74 -8.61 31.34
N ARG A 233 -17.99 -7.32 31.62
CA ARG A 233 -17.16 -6.15 31.32
C ARG A 233 -15.66 -6.44 31.42
N ILE A 234 -15.02 -6.72 30.29
CA ILE A 234 -13.58 -6.51 30.15
C ILE A 234 -13.39 -5.04 29.81
N LYS A 235 -13.07 -4.22 30.82
CA LYS A 235 -12.48 -2.89 30.63
C LYS A 235 -11.13 -3.09 29.94
N ALA A 236 -11.12 -3.02 28.61
CA ALA A 236 -9.87 -2.82 27.88
C ALA A 236 -9.28 -1.48 28.36
N ALA A 237 -8.09 -1.57 28.95
CA ALA A 237 -7.38 -0.44 29.51
C ALA A 237 -7.15 0.62 28.42
N GLY A 238 -7.95 1.68 28.46
CA GLY A 238 -7.82 2.87 27.65
C GLY A 238 -6.60 3.68 28.08
N TYR A 239 -5.40 3.16 27.86
CA TYR A 239 -4.14 3.91 27.94
C TYR A 239 -3.65 4.31 26.54
N GLY A 240 -4.55 4.91 25.77
CA GLY A 240 -4.28 5.55 24.48
C GLY A 240 -5.28 6.67 24.17
N PHE A 241 -6.50 6.56 24.71
CA PHE A 241 -7.55 7.56 24.58
C PHE A 241 -7.42 8.76 25.54
N ARG A 242 -6.57 8.67 26.57
CA ARG A 242 -6.47 9.70 27.62
C ARG A 242 -5.32 10.69 27.45
N PHE A 243 -4.32 10.39 26.62
CA PHE A 243 -3.16 11.28 26.44
C PHE A 243 -3.38 12.40 25.41
N LEU A 244 -4.36 12.26 24.51
CA LEU A 244 -4.70 13.30 23.52
C LEU A 244 -5.94 14.14 23.90
N TYR A 245 -6.70 13.76 24.93
CA TYR A 245 -7.71 14.63 25.53
C TYR A 245 -7.11 15.68 26.49
N GLY A 246 -5.81 15.58 26.81
CA GLY A 246 -5.08 16.54 27.64
C GLY A 246 -4.62 17.78 26.87
N ILE A 247 -4.49 17.71 25.54
CA ILE A 247 -4.35 18.90 24.71
C ILE A 247 -5.76 19.35 24.34
N LYS A 248 -6.35 20.18 25.20
CA LYS A 248 -7.52 21.00 24.82
C LYS A 248 -7.11 21.97 23.72
N ILE A 249 -6.93 21.51 22.48
CA ILE A 249 -7.18 22.38 21.33
C ILE A 249 -8.69 22.54 21.32
N ASN A 250 -9.13 23.65 21.91
CA ASN A 250 -10.52 24.01 21.95
C ASN A 250 -11.01 24.20 20.49
N ILE A 251 -11.67 23.18 19.93
CA ILE A 251 -12.26 23.24 18.58
C ILE A 251 -13.25 24.40 18.45
N TRP A 252 -13.83 24.88 19.56
CA TRP A 252 -14.63 26.11 19.58
C TRP A 252 -13.81 27.39 19.32
N SER A 253 -12.52 27.41 19.61
CA SER A 253 -11.64 28.55 19.29
C SER A 253 -11.37 28.67 17.78
N LEU A 254 -11.42 27.57 17.01
CA LEU A 254 -11.43 27.65 15.54
C LEU A 254 -12.79 28.06 14.97
N SER A 255 -13.89 27.76 15.67
CA SER A 255 -15.23 28.24 15.30
C SER A 255 -15.38 29.75 15.46
N CYS A 256 -14.59 30.39 16.33
CA CYS A 256 -14.55 31.85 16.48
C CYS A 256 -13.87 32.56 15.31
N LEU A 257 -12.94 31.92 14.60
CA LEU A 257 -12.33 32.46 13.38
C LEU A 257 -13.30 32.48 12.18
N LEU A 258 -14.46 31.81 12.28
CA LEU A 258 -15.51 31.76 11.26
C LEU A 258 -16.74 32.61 11.60
N ARG A 259 -16.71 33.41 12.68
CA ARG A 259 -17.81 34.31 13.10
C ARG A 259 -17.52 35.81 12.94
N GLY A 260 -16.47 36.19 12.21
CA GLY A 260 -16.39 37.51 11.60
C GLY A 260 -17.08 37.49 10.24
N PRO A 261 -17.67 38.58 9.75
CA PRO A 261 -18.09 38.66 8.36
C PRO A 261 -16.82 38.59 7.51
N LEU A 262 -16.38 37.39 7.12
CA LEU A 262 -15.46 37.20 6.00
C LEU A 262 -16.24 37.64 4.76
N LYS A 263 -16.22 38.94 4.47
CA LYS A 263 -16.36 39.43 3.11
C LYS A 263 -15.17 38.90 2.33
N LEU A 264 -15.25 37.63 1.95
CA LEU A 264 -14.43 37.07 0.89
C LEU A 264 -14.88 37.77 -0.39
N PRO A 265 -14.01 38.50 -1.10
CA PRO A 265 -14.29 38.93 -2.46
C PRO A 265 -14.15 37.70 -3.36
N ILE A 266 -15.12 36.79 -3.30
CA ILE A 266 -15.20 35.61 -4.17
C ILE A 266 -16.16 35.85 -5.35
N CYS A 267 -16.80 37.03 -5.43
CA CYS A 267 -17.76 37.31 -6.50
C CYS A 267 -17.19 37.90 -7.80
N GLU A 268 -15.89 38.21 -7.90
CA GLU A 268 -15.33 38.78 -9.15
C GLU A 268 -14.34 37.87 -9.91
N ASP A 269 -13.88 36.77 -9.32
CA ASP A 269 -12.95 35.83 -9.98
C ASP A 269 -13.58 34.45 -10.25
N LEU A 270 -14.82 34.44 -10.78
CA LEU A 270 -15.46 33.24 -11.33
C LEU A 270 -14.87 32.80 -12.70
N ASN A 271 -13.65 33.25 -13.03
CA ASN A 271 -12.96 32.94 -14.29
C ASN A 271 -12.30 31.55 -14.33
N ILE A 272 -12.30 30.78 -13.23
CA ILE A 272 -11.80 29.39 -13.24
C ILE A 272 -12.73 28.42 -14.00
N PHE A 273 -14.01 28.77 -14.20
CA PHE A 273 -14.94 27.96 -14.99
C PHE A 273 -14.81 28.19 -16.51
N LEU A 274 -14.21 29.30 -16.94
CA LEU A 274 -14.18 29.72 -18.35
C LEU A 274 -13.07 29.06 -19.18
N GLU A 275 -12.00 28.53 -18.57
CA GLU A 275 -10.99 27.73 -19.29
C GLU A 275 -11.48 26.32 -19.68
N PHE A 276 -12.63 25.88 -19.16
CA PHE A 276 -13.27 24.60 -19.54
C PHE A 276 -14.45 24.77 -20.52
N GLY A 277 -14.75 25.99 -20.99
CA GLY A 277 -15.76 26.23 -22.03
C GLY A 277 -17.19 25.79 -21.69
N LEU A 278 -17.52 25.57 -20.41
CA LEU A 278 -18.84 25.12 -19.97
C LEU A 278 -19.51 26.22 -19.15
N SER A 279 -20.33 27.01 -19.83
CA SER A 279 -21.27 27.94 -19.19
C SER A 279 -22.26 27.17 -18.29
N PRO A 280 -22.63 27.67 -17.11
CA PRO A 280 -23.68 27.07 -16.27
C PRO A 280 -25.02 26.90 -17.01
N ALA A 281 -25.32 27.79 -17.97
CA ALA A 281 -26.49 27.67 -18.84
C ALA A 281 -26.32 26.57 -19.91
N ALA A 282 -25.10 26.29 -20.36
CA ALA A 282 -24.80 25.18 -21.26
C ALA A 282 -24.89 23.81 -20.57
N ILE A 283 -24.56 23.73 -19.28
CA ILE A 283 -24.74 22.51 -18.46
C ILE A 283 -26.23 22.22 -18.24
N GLY A 284 -27.05 23.26 -18.02
CA GLY A 284 -28.51 23.13 -17.90
C GLY A 284 -29.21 22.79 -19.23
N ALA A 285 -28.77 23.37 -20.34
CA ALA A 285 -29.34 23.10 -21.67
C ALA A 285 -28.93 21.72 -22.22
N ALA A 286 -27.69 21.27 -21.98
CA ALA A 286 -27.22 19.94 -22.36
C ALA A 286 -27.90 18.81 -21.56
N PHE A 287 -28.41 19.11 -20.35
CA PHE A 287 -29.15 18.14 -19.54
C PHE A 287 -30.55 17.83 -20.11
N ASN A 288 -31.19 18.80 -20.77
CA ASN A 288 -32.56 18.64 -21.30
C ASN A 288 -32.62 18.19 -22.77
N THR A 289 -31.54 18.35 -23.56
CA THR A 289 -31.51 17.92 -24.98
C THR A 289 -30.86 16.56 -25.21
N CYS A 290 -30.28 15.93 -24.17
CA CYS A 290 -29.61 14.63 -24.26
C CYS A 290 -30.44 13.46 -23.71
N GLU A 291 -31.76 13.62 -23.57
CA GLU A 291 -32.63 12.59 -22.98
C GLU A 291 -33.21 11.60 -24.03
N SER A 292 -33.20 11.95 -25.33
CA SER A 292 -33.89 11.12 -26.34
C SER A 292 -32.99 10.38 -27.35
N THR A 293 -31.69 10.67 -27.44
CA THR A 293 -30.80 10.01 -28.44
C THR A 293 -29.63 9.21 -27.85
N PHE A 294 -29.51 9.14 -26.52
CA PHE A 294 -28.31 8.61 -25.82
C PHE A 294 -28.53 7.26 -25.10
N SER A 295 -29.67 6.57 -25.28
CA SER A 295 -30.04 5.45 -24.41
C SER A 295 -29.41 4.09 -24.76
N THR A 296 -29.01 3.86 -26.01
CA THR A 296 -28.54 2.53 -26.48
C THR A 296 -27.02 2.40 -26.64
N SER A 297 -26.31 3.44 -27.10
CA SER A 297 -24.84 3.39 -27.27
C SER A 297 -24.06 3.62 -25.95
N SER A 298 -24.61 4.46 -25.07
CA SER A 298 -24.06 4.76 -23.74
C SER A 298 -24.11 3.56 -22.80
N THR A 299 -25.18 2.77 -22.87
CA THR A 299 -25.34 1.54 -22.08
C THR A 299 -24.37 0.45 -22.53
N THR A 300 -24.10 0.29 -23.83
CA THR A 300 -23.10 -0.68 -24.33
C THR A 300 -21.68 -0.30 -23.89
N MET A 301 -21.27 0.97 -24.03
CA MET A 301 -19.94 1.40 -23.58
C MET A 301 -19.79 1.34 -22.06
N ALA A 302 -20.83 1.70 -21.30
CA ALA A 302 -20.84 1.55 -19.84
C ALA A 302 -20.77 0.08 -19.40
N ASN A 303 -21.42 -0.83 -20.14
CA ASN A 303 -21.37 -2.27 -19.88
C ASN A 303 -20.00 -2.86 -20.19
N VAL A 304 -19.36 -2.50 -21.30
CA VAL A 304 -17.98 -2.94 -21.62
C VAL A 304 -16.98 -2.37 -20.60
N ALA A 305 -17.11 -1.08 -20.26
CA ALA A 305 -16.25 -0.46 -19.26
C ALA A 305 -16.40 -1.11 -17.88
N SER A 306 -17.62 -1.45 -17.47
CA SER A 306 -17.85 -2.15 -16.19
C SER A 306 -17.29 -3.56 -16.19
N GLN A 307 -17.40 -4.31 -17.29
CA GLN A 307 -16.81 -5.65 -17.44
C GLN A 307 -15.28 -5.63 -17.34
N ILE A 308 -14.62 -4.65 -17.96
CA ILE A 308 -13.14 -4.52 -17.89
C ILE A 308 -12.71 -4.06 -16.50
N VAL A 309 -13.32 -2.99 -15.99
CA VAL A 309 -12.90 -2.34 -14.73
C VAL A 309 -13.18 -3.26 -13.52
N LEU A 310 -14.28 -4.01 -13.54
CA LEU A 310 -14.66 -4.92 -12.45
C LEU A 310 -14.24 -6.38 -12.69
N HIS A 311 -13.42 -6.65 -13.72
CA HIS A 311 -12.98 -8.01 -14.04
C HIS A 311 -12.32 -8.68 -12.82
N PRO A 312 -12.61 -9.97 -12.51
CA PRO A 312 -12.06 -10.65 -11.35
C PRO A 312 -10.53 -10.64 -11.29
N ALA A 313 -9.86 -10.81 -12.44
CA ALA A 313 -8.40 -10.75 -12.51
C ALA A 313 -7.86 -9.34 -12.19
N VAL A 314 -8.54 -8.28 -12.63
CA VAL A 314 -8.16 -6.89 -12.31
C VAL A 314 -8.32 -6.66 -10.80
N SER A 315 -9.48 -7.01 -10.25
CA SER A 315 -9.74 -6.89 -8.81
C SER A 315 -8.73 -7.67 -7.96
N GLN A 316 -8.38 -8.89 -8.38
CA GLN A 316 -7.36 -9.71 -7.71
C GLN A 316 -5.96 -9.08 -7.82
N SER A 317 -5.61 -8.53 -8.99
CA SER A 317 -4.33 -7.82 -9.17
C SER A 317 -4.21 -6.60 -8.27
N LEU A 318 -5.30 -5.86 -8.07
CA LEU A 318 -5.36 -4.73 -7.14
C LEU A 318 -5.19 -5.19 -5.69
N LYS A 319 -5.85 -6.29 -5.28
CA LYS A 319 -5.66 -6.89 -3.95
C LYS A 319 -4.20 -7.29 -3.72
N VAL A 320 -3.56 -7.94 -4.68
CA VAL A 320 -2.13 -8.32 -4.61
C VAL A 320 -1.24 -7.07 -4.55
N GLY A 321 -1.50 -6.08 -5.41
CA GLY A 321 -0.80 -4.80 -5.46
C GLY A 321 -1.00 -3.92 -4.22
N ALA A 322 -2.05 -4.13 -3.43
CA ALA A 322 -2.24 -3.46 -2.15
C ALA A 322 -1.25 -3.97 -1.08
N THR A 323 -0.79 -5.21 -1.17
CA THR A 323 0.15 -5.78 -0.20
C THR A 323 1.60 -5.35 -0.47
N THR A 324 2.38 -5.14 0.59
CA THR A 324 3.83 -4.87 0.47
C THR A 324 4.57 -6.04 -0.17
N LEU A 325 4.18 -7.28 0.17
CA LEU A 325 4.81 -8.48 -0.38
C LEU A 325 4.54 -8.64 -1.88
N GLY A 326 3.29 -8.44 -2.33
CA GLY A 326 2.94 -8.50 -3.75
C GLY A 326 3.70 -7.47 -4.57
N ARG A 327 3.82 -6.24 -4.06
CA ARG A 327 4.62 -5.18 -4.69
C ARG A 327 6.11 -5.51 -4.75
N ASP A 328 6.72 -6.03 -3.68
CA ASP A 328 8.14 -6.43 -3.71
C ASP A 328 8.40 -7.52 -4.76
N LYS A 329 7.52 -8.53 -4.87
CA LYS A 329 7.67 -9.60 -5.89
C LYS A 329 7.46 -9.10 -7.32
N ALA A 330 6.45 -8.27 -7.55
CA ALA A 330 6.21 -7.66 -8.86
C ALA A 330 7.38 -6.75 -9.28
N TYR A 331 7.88 -5.91 -8.37
CA TYR A 331 9.04 -5.06 -8.63
C TYR A 331 10.31 -5.89 -8.85
N ARG A 332 10.46 -7.02 -8.16
CA ARG A 332 11.58 -7.94 -8.38
C ARG A 332 11.54 -8.52 -9.80
N ALA A 333 10.37 -8.97 -10.25
CA ALA A 333 10.20 -9.48 -11.61
C ALA A 333 10.53 -8.40 -12.65
N ALA A 334 9.96 -7.20 -12.52
CA ALA A 334 10.23 -6.08 -13.41
C ALA A 334 11.71 -5.63 -13.38
N GLN A 335 12.35 -5.62 -12.21
CA GLN A 335 13.77 -5.29 -12.05
C GLN A 335 14.66 -6.30 -12.78
N ASN A 336 14.38 -7.59 -12.62
CA ASN A 336 15.17 -8.65 -13.25
C ASN A 336 14.92 -8.73 -14.75
N PHE A 337 13.69 -8.46 -15.20
CA PHE A 337 13.39 -8.28 -16.62
C PHE A 337 14.17 -7.09 -17.20
N ALA A 338 14.17 -5.94 -16.51
CA ALA A 338 14.93 -4.78 -16.92
C ALA A 338 16.46 -5.06 -16.96
N ARG A 339 16.97 -5.90 -16.05
CA ARG A 339 18.36 -6.39 -16.08
C ARG A 339 18.65 -7.20 -17.34
N PHE A 340 17.81 -8.20 -17.62
CA PHE A 340 17.93 -9.02 -18.82
C PHE A 340 17.85 -8.19 -20.10
N TYR A 341 16.85 -7.32 -20.20
CA TYR A 341 16.60 -6.56 -21.41
C TYR A 341 17.66 -5.46 -21.64
N ALA A 342 18.18 -4.85 -20.57
CA ALA A 342 19.33 -3.96 -20.70
C ALA A 342 20.56 -4.69 -21.24
N TRP A 343 20.83 -5.91 -20.77
CA TRP A 343 21.92 -6.74 -21.29
C TRP A 343 21.72 -7.10 -22.77
N LEU A 344 20.50 -7.48 -23.17
CA LEU A 344 20.16 -7.78 -24.56
C LEU A 344 20.36 -6.57 -25.49
N LEU A 345 19.93 -5.38 -25.06
CA LEU A 345 20.13 -4.17 -25.84
C LEU A 345 21.62 -3.77 -25.94
N ILE A 346 22.40 -3.98 -24.89
CA ILE A 346 23.85 -3.75 -24.92
C ILE A 346 24.54 -4.70 -25.89
N SER A 347 24.17 -5.99 -25.89
CA SER A 347 24.76 -6.98 -26.80
C SER A 347 24.41 -6.71 -28.26
N GLN A 348 23.29 -6.02 -28.52
CA GLN A 348 22.89 -5.54 -29.85
C GLN A 348 23.44 -4.15 -30.22
N GLY A 349 24.21 -3.50 -29.35
CA GLY A 349 24.79 -2.16 -29.60
C GLY A 349 23.85 -0.97 -29.29
N HIS A 350 22.62 -1.20 -28.83
CA HIS A 350 21.63 -0.16 -28.51
C HIS A 350 21.83 0.47 -27.11
N LYS A 351 23.02 1.04 -26.85
CA LYS A 351 23.43 1.57 -25.53
C LYS A 351 22.48 2.64 -24.96
N ALA A 352 21.96 3.54 -25.79
CA ALA A 352 21.05 4.61 -25.35
C ALA A 352 19.71 4.05 -24.81
N ASN A 353 19.16 3.03 -25.46
CA ASN A 353 17.95 2.37 -24.97
C ASN A 353 18.24 1.54 -23.73
N ALA A 354 19.38 0.84 -23.69
CA ALA A 354 19.80 0.06 -22.52
C ALA A 354 19.96 0.92 -21.25
N ALA A 355 20.35 2.18 -21.40
CA ALA A 355 20.46 3.12 -20.27
C ALA A 355 19.10 3.33 -19.57
N ARG A 356 17.99 3.38 -20.32
CA ARG A 356 16.64 3.53 -19.76
C ARG A 356 16.24 2.34 -18.89
N TRP A 357 16.54 1.13 -19.37
CA TRP A 357 16.27 -0.11 -18.63
C TRP A 357 17.21 -0.29 -17.44
N THR A 358 18.45 0.17 -17.55
CA THR A 358 19.38 0.22 -16.42
C THR A 358 18.91 1.18 -15.34
N ALA A 359 18.38 2.35 -15.71
CA ALA A 359 17.76 3.29 -14.78
C ALA A 359 16.53 2.67 -14.09
N LEU A 360 15.66 1.98 -14.83
CA LEU A 360 14.52 1.26 -14.28
C LEU A 360 14.96 0.17 -13.29
N LYS A 361 15.94 -0.66 -13.67
CA LYS A 361 16.55 -1.69 -12.80
C LYS A 361 17.03 -1.07 -11.49
N SER A 362 17.79 0.01 -11.57
CA SER A 362 18.34 0.70 -10.40
C SER A 362 17.24 1.25 -9.50
N HIS A 363 16.26 1.94 -10.07
CA HIS A 363 15.17 2.54 -9.29
C HIS A 363 14.31 1.48 -8.59
N LEU A 364 13.91 0.41 -9.30
CA LEU A 364 13.18 -0.71 -8.70
C LEU A 364 14.00 -1.40 -7.60
N GLY A 365 15.31 -1.53 -7.80
CA GLY A 365 16.23 -2.03 -6.78
C GLY A 365 16.17 -1.22 -5.49
N THR A 366 16.33 0.10 -5.59
CA THR A 366 16.28 1.00 -4.41
C THR A 366 14.89 1.03 -3.77
N ALA A 367 13.83 1.06 -4.56
CA ALA A 367 12.45 1.02 -4.06
C ALA A 367 12.16 -0.28 -3.28
N ARG A 368 12.66 -1.42 -3.75
CA ARG A 368 12.52 -2.70 -3.04
C ARG A 368 13.32 -2.77 -1.74
N LYS A 369 14.47 -2.10 -1.65
CA LYS A 369 15.17 -1.96 -0.35
C LYS A 369 14.30 -1.20 0.65
N LEU A 370 13.64 -0.12 0.19
CA LEU A 370 12.69 0.63 1.01
C LEU A 370 11.50 -0.24 1.48
N LEU A 371 10.93 -1.10 0.62
CA LEU A 371 9.86 -2.03 1.00
C LEU A 371 10.29 -3.11 2.00
N ARG A 372 11.59 -3.30 2.19
CA ARG A 372 12.17 -4.29 3.11
C ARG A 372 12.68 -3.69 4.41
N LEU A 373 12.54 -2.37 4.61
CA LEU A 373 12.81 -1.76 5.92
C LEU A 373 11.94 -2.44 6.98
N GLY A 374 12.56 -2.99 8.02
CA GLY A 374 11.90 -3.74 9.09
C GLY A 374 11.92 -5.26 8.94
N LYS A 375 12.15 -5.80 7.72
CA LYS A 375 12.28 -7.27 7.53
C LYS A 375 13.38 -7.94 8.34
N PRO A 376 14.53 -7.31 8.67
CA PRO A 376 15.48 -7.94 9.58
C PRO A 376 14.82 -8.43 10.87
N MET A 377 13.86 -7.68 11.42
CA MET A 377 13.19 -8.09 12.65
C MET A 377 12.30 -9.32 12.49
N GLU A 378 11.66 -9.49 11.34
CA GLU A 378 10.92 -10.72 11.04
C GLU A 378 11.85 -11.94 11.05
N HIS A 379 13.06 -11.81 10.51
CA HIS A 379 14.06 -12.88 10.50
C HIS A 379 14.60 -13.16 11.91
N LEU A 380 14.84 -12.13 12.73
CA LEU A 380 15.27 -12.33 14.12
C LEU A 380 14.18 -13.02 14.96
N GLN A 381 12.92 -12.61 14.79
CA GLN A 381 11.79 -13.30 15.42
C GLN A 381 11.67 -14.75 14.94
N ALA A 382 11.89 -15.01 13.64
CA ALA A 382 11.86 -16.37 13.12
C ALA A 382 13.01 -17.24 13.65
N ALA A 383 14.19 -16.66 13.88
CA ALA A 383 15.30 -17.34 14.55
C ALA A 383 14.94 -17.70 15.99
N LEU A 384 14.38 -16.75 16.75
CA LEU A 384 13.93 -16.98 18.13
C LEU A 384 12.79 -18.01 18.22
N ARG A 385 11.83 -17.98 17.29
CA ARG A 385 10.78 -19.02 17.23
C ARG A 385 11.38 -20.40 16.94
N ALA A 386 12.41 -20.48 16.11
CA ALA A 386 13.09 -21.73 15.83
C ALA A 386 13.86 -22.26 17.05
N THR A 387 14.48 -21.41 17.88
CA THR A 387 15.14 -21.86 19.13
C THR A 387 14.16 -22.41 20.15
N LEU A 388 12.92 -21.90 20.16
CA LEU A 388 11.86 -22.30 21.08
C LEU A 388 11.00 -23.46 20.56
N ALA A 389 11.23 -23.93 19.33
CA ALA A 389 10.41 -24.97 18.71
C ALA A 389 10.74 -26.36 19.27
N SER A 390 9.79 -26.99 19.94
CA SER A 390 9.88 -28.38 20.38
C SER A 390 9.54 -29.36 19.24
N GLY A 391 10.13 -30.55 19.26
CA GLY A 391 9.81 -31.64 18.31
C GLY A 391 10.41 -31.51 16.90
N THR A 392 11.23 -30.48 16.65
CA THR A 392 12.01 -30.38 15.40
C THR A 392 13.38 -31.05 15.58
N PRO A 393 13.86 -31.86 14.62
CA PRO A 393 15.20 -32.44 14.70
C PRO A 393 16.28 -31.36 14.87
N ALA A 394 17.25 -31.59 15.76
CA ALA A 394 18.27 -30.60 16.11
C ALA A 394 19.00 -30.02 14.89
N LEU A 395 19.33 -30.86 13.90
CA LEU A 395 19.97 -30.41 12.66
C LEU A 395 19.09 -29.44 11.85
N GLU A 396 17.80 -29.75 11.66
CA GLU A 396 16.86 -28.84 10.95
C GLU A 396 16.70 -27.52 11.70
N GLN A 397 16.68 -27.58 13.04
CA GLN A 397 16.56 -26.42 13.92
C GLN A 397 17.79 -25.51 13.80
N ILE A 398 19.00 -26.06 13.92
CA ILE A 398 20.27 -25.32 13.81
C ILE A 398 20.39 -24.65 12.44
N ILE A 399 20.11 -25.39 11.35
CA ILE A 399 20.17 -24.83 9.99
C ILE A 399 19.12 -23.73 9.83
N THR A 400 17.91 -23.90 10.39
CA THR A 400 16.88 -22.87 10.36
C THR A 400 17.34 -21.59 11.07
N ILE A 401 17.89 -21.71 12.28
CA ILE A 401 18.42 -20.57 13.05
C ILE A 401 19.53 -19.86 12.26
N ALA A 402 20.53 -20.62 11.81
CA ALA A 402 21.66 -20.09 11.05
C ALA A 402 21.21 -19.35 9.78
N ARG A 403 20.25 -19.91 9.04
CA ARG A 403 19.67 -19.29 7.85
C ARG A 403 18.98 -17.97 8.17
N GLN A 404 18.17 -17.92 9.23
CA GLN A 404 17.45 -16.71 9.60
C GLN A 404 18.42 -15.60 10.05
N LEU A 405 19.49 -15.95 10.78
CA LEU A 405 20.54 -15.00 11.14
C LEU A 405 21.31 -14.49 9.92
N ALA A 406 21.57 -15.35 8.93
CA ALA A 406 22.18 -14.93 7.66
C ALA A 406 21.29 -13.92 6.91
N TYR A 407 19.99 -14.15 6.84
CA TYR A 407 19.04 -13.20 6.25
C TYR A 407 18.89 -11.91 7.05
N PHE A 408 18.94 -11.98 8.38
CA PHE A 408 19.00 -10.80 9.26
C PHE A 408 20.23 -9.94 8.95
N GLY A 409 21.41 -10.55 8.88
CA GLY A 409 22.65 -9.87 8.54
C GLY A 409 22.61 -9.23 7.15
N TYR A 410 22.16 -9.99 6.15
CA TYR A 410 21.98 -9.48 4.78
C TYR A 410 21.07 -8.25 4.74
N LEU A 411 19.85 -8.36 5.26
CA LEU A 411 18.86 -7.29 5.15
C LEU A 411 19.23 -6.07 5.99
N SER A 412 19.92 -6.26 7.12
CA SER A 412 20.45 -5.15 7.93
C SER A 412 21.52 -4.36 7.17
N LEU A 413 22.46 -5.05 6.51
CA LEU A 413 23.47 -4.40 5.67
C LEU A 413 22.88 -3.79 4.38
N ASP A 414 21.79 -4.38 3.86
CA ASP A 414 21.06 -3.83 2.73
C ASP A 414 20.33 -2.52 3.09
N MET A 415 19.89 -2.35 4.35
CA MET A 415 19.37 -1.07 4.85
C MET A 415 20.45 0.03 4.88
N LEU A 416 21.67 -0.31 5.32
CA LEU A 416 22.80 0.63 5.26
C LEU A 416 23.16 0.98 3.82
N SER A 417 23.22 -0.04 2.96
CA SER A 417 23.45 0.16 1.52
C SER A 417 22.38 1.04 0.88
N TRP A 418 21.12 0.90 1.31
CA TRP A 418 20.03 1.76 0.87
C TRP A 418 20.23 3.22 1.31
N ALA A 419 20.50 3.46 2.60
CA ALA A 419 20.75 4.80 3.15
C ALA A 419 21.91 5.50 2.41
N HIS A 420 22.92 4.73 2.01
CA HIS A 420 24.02 5.20 1.17
C HIS A 420 23.60 5.52 -0.25
N SER A 421 22.87 4.62 -0.91
CA SER A 421 22.45 4.82 -2.30
C SER A 421 21.56 6.05 -2.50
N ILE A 422 20.84 6.47 -1.46
CA ILE A 422 19.98 7.67 -1.48
C ILE A 422 20.70 8.92 -0.95
N LYS A 423 21.99 8.84 -0.64
CA LYS A 423 22.81 9.93 -0.08
C LYS A 423 22.31 10.49 1.26
N PHE A 424 21.55 9.69 2.00
CA PHE A 424 21.14 10.02 3.37
C PHE A 424 22.30 9.75 4.34
N ALA A 425 23.03 8.66 4.13
CA ALA A 425 24.26 8.31 4.85
C ALA A 425 25.43 8.12 3.88
N ASN A 426 26.39 9.04 3.85
CA ASN A 426 27.52 8.95 2.91
C ASN A 426 28.69 8.19 3.54
N PHE A 427 28.80 6.90 3.23
CA PHE A 427 29.97 6.11 3.58
C PHE A 427 31.11 6.34 2.58
N HIS A 428 32.35 6.20 3.06
CA HIS A 428 33.51 6.11 2.18
C HIS A 428 33.33 4.98 1.15
N PRO A 429 33.78 5.13 -0.12
CA PRO A 429 33.62 4.10 -1.15
C PRO A 429 34.07 2.69 -0.71
N ASP A 430 35.19 2.59 0.00
CA ASP A 430 35.70 1.30 0.51
C ASP A 430 34.76 0.66 1.53
N THR A 431 34.21 1.47 2.43
CA THR A 431 33.24 1.03 3.43
C THR A 431 31.94 0.59 2.76
N ALA A 432 31.45 1.35 1.79
CA ALA A 432 30.26 0.99 1.01
C ALA A 432 30.46 -0.34 0.25
N ALA A 433 31.62 -0.53 -0.37
CA ALA A 433 31.99 -1.77 -1.05
C ALA A 433 32.10 -2.95 -0.06
N LYS A 434 32.68 -2.73 1.13
CA LYS A 434 32.74 -3.74 2.19
C LYS A 434 31.35 -4.13 2.68
N ILE A 435 30.47 -3.17 2.96
CA ILE A 435 29.08 -3.42 3.35
C ILE A 435 28.38 -4.26 2.29
N ALA A 436 28.48 -3.87 1.01
CA ALA A 436 27.87 -4.62 -0.10
C ALA A 436 28.43 -6.06 -0.21
N ARG A 437 29.74 -6.24 -0.06
CA ARG A 437 30.38 -7.56 -0.09
C ARG A 437 29.92 -8.45 1.05
N VAL A 438 29.87 -7.94 2.28
CA VAL A 438 29.38 -8.72 3.44
C VAL A 438 27.89 -9.02 3.30
N ALA A 439 27.08 -8.07 2.82
CA ALA A 439 25.67 -8.29 2.56
C ALA A 439 25.44 -9.44 1.57
N ASN A 440 26.20 -9.47 0.46
CA ASN A 440 26.13 -10.54 -0.53
C ASN A 440 26.63 -11.88 0.02
N ARG A 441 27.66 -11.90 0.88
CA ARG A 441 28.11 -13.13 1.57
C ARG A 441 27.04 -13.68 2.50
N SER A 442 26.41 -12.82 3.31
CA SER A 442 25.30 -13.21 4.19
C SER A 442 24.09 -13.70 3.39
N TRP A 443 23.79 -13.06 2.25
CA TRP A 443 22.71 -13.52 1.36
C TRP A 443 23.01 -14.90 0.78
N LEU A 444 24.23 -15.10 0.25
CA LEU A 444 24.67 -16.37 -0.29
C LEU A 444 24.60 -17.48 0.76
N ALA A 445 25.13 -17.23 1.96
CA ALA A 445 25.07 -18.16 3.08
C ALA A 445 23.62 -18.53 3.43
N GLY A 446 22.71 -17.54 3.46
CA GLY A 446 21.28 -17.78 3.70
C GLY A 446 20.63 -18.68 2.64
N ILE A 447 20.95 -18.51 1.36
CA ILE A 447 20.44 -19.38 0.28
C ILE A 447 21.03 -20.79 0.42
N LEU A 448 22.34 -20.92 0.60
CA LEU A 448 23.01 -22.23 0.74
C LEU A 448 22.45 -23.03 1.93
N LEU A 449 22.26 -22.38 3.08
CA LEU A 449 21.62 -23.00 4.25
C LEU A 449 20.17 -23.40 3.96
N ASN A 450 19.44 -22.64 3.13
CA ASN A 450 18.08 -23.03 2.74
C ASN A 450 18.06 -24.27 1.83
N ILE A 451 19.02 -24.37 0.91
CA ILE A 451 19.20 -25.54 0.04
C ILE A 451 19.54 -26.79 0.89
N ILE A 452 20.48 -26.66 1.83
CA ILE A 452 20.84 -27.75 2.77
C ILE A 452 19.64 -28.15 3.61
N HIS A 453 18.92 -27.17 4.18
CA HIS A 453 17.70 -27.41 4.94
C HIS A 453 16.64 -28.15 4.11
N ALA A 454 16.43 -27.75 2.85
CA ALA A 454 15.49 -28.41 1.95
C ALA A 454 15.89 -29.86 1.66
N ALA A 455 17.18 -30.16 1.50
CA ALA A 455 17.69 -31.52 1.30
C ALA A 455 17.45 -32.40 2.55
N VAL A 456 17.86 -31.92 3.74
CA VAL A 456 17.66 -32.63 5.02
C VAL A 456 16.17 -32.89 5.28
N LYS A 457 15.35 -31.85 5.17
CA LYS A 457 13.91 -31.94 5.39
C LYS A 457 13.22 -32.88 4.40
N THR A 458 13.62 -32.84 3.13
CA THR A 458 13.07 -33.76 2.10
C THR A 458 13.45 -35.21 2.40
N ALA A 459 14.68 -35.48 2.84
CA ALA A 459 15.12 -36.82 3.20
C ALA A 459 14.31 -37.37 4.39
N ARG A 460 14.11 -36.55 5.44
CA ARG A 460 13.28 -36.93 6.58
C ARG A 460 11.83 -37.22 6.19
N LEU A 461 11.19 -36.31 5.45
CA LEU A 461 9.80 -36.46 4.99
C LEU A 461 9.61 -37.70 4.09
N ARG A 462 10.63 -38.08 3.31
CA ARG A 462 10.60 -39.33 2.53
C ARG A 462 10.67 -40.57 3.43
N ARG A 463 11.50 -40.56 4.47
CA ARG A 463 11.57 -41.67 5.44
C ARG A 463 10.24 -41.81 6.19
N GLU A 464 9.71 -40.71 6.70
CA GLU A 464 8.42 -40.67 7.39
C GLU A 464 7.27 -41.17 6.50
N ALA A 465 7.19 -40.72 5.25
CA ALA A 465 6.20 -41.24 4.31
C ALA A 465 6.35 -42.74 4.05
N LYS A 466 7.58 -43.26 3.92
CA LYS A 466 7.83 -44.70 3.73
C LYS A 466 7.38 -45.53 4.93
N LEU A 467 7.69 -45.07 6.15
CA LEU A 467 7.27 -45.74 7.40
C LEU A 467 5.75 -45.76 7.50
N LEU A 468 5.11 -44.61 7.31
CA LEU A 468 3.66 -44.54 7.25
C LEU A 468 3.15 -45.48 6.18
N HIS A 469 3.67 -45.51 4.95
CA HIS A 469 3.22 -46.45 3.92
C HIS A 469 3.35 -47.92 4.33
N ALA A 470 4.42 -48.32 5.02
CA ALA A 470 4.61 -49.67 5.53
C ALA A 470 3.56 -50.07 6.59
N GLU A 471 3.17 -49.15 7.47
CA GLU A 471 2.11 -49.35 8.47
C GLU A 471 0.73 -49.66 7.83
N LYS A 472 0.51 -49.42 6.52
CA LYS A 472 -0.76 -49.80 5.83
C LYS A 472 -1.07 -51.26 5.93
N HIS A 473 -0.03 -52.07 5.91
CA HIS A 473 -0.20 -53.49 5.75
C HIS A 473 -0.59 -54.19 7.06
N GLN A 474 -0.64 -53.46 8.18
CA GLN A 474 -0.82 -54.03 9.52
C GLN A 474 -2.14 -53.61 10.22
N GLU A 475 -2.73 -52.45 9.89
CA GLU A 475 -3.84 -51.87 10.67
C GLU A 475 -5.18 -51.85 9.89
N LYS A 476 -6.28 -52.30 10.50
CA LYS A 476 -7.65 -52.33 9.91
C LYS A 476 -8.65 -51.33 10.52
N ASP A 477 -8.20 -50.46 11.43
CA ASP A 477 -9.06 -49.45 12.07
C ASP A 477 -9.24 -48.20 11.15
N LEU A 478 -10.50 -47.86 10.87
CA LEU A 478 -10.91 -46.73 10.04
C LEU A 478 -10.46 -45.37 10.60
N SER A 479 -10.43 -45.22 11.94
CA SER A 479 -10.02 -43.97 12.59
C SER A 479 -8.52 -43.69 12.38
N LEU A 480 -7.70 -44.73 12.57
CA LEU A 480 -6.25 -44.68 12.35
C LEU A 480 -5.89 -44.52 10.88
N GLU A 481 -6.67 -45.11 9.97
CA GLU A 481 -6.50 -44.91 8.52
C GLU A 481 -6.76 -43.44 8.13
N ALA A 482 -7.80 -42.81 8.68
CA ALA A 482 -8.09 -41.39 8.45
C ALA A 482 -6.99 -40.46 8.98
N GLU A 483 -6.50 -40.71 10.21
CA GLU A 483 -5.40 -39.94 10.79
C GLU A 483 -4.12 -40.06 9.95
N ARG A 484 -3.82 -41.27 9.49
CA ARG A 484 -2.65 -41.53 8.65
C ARG A 484 -2.77 -40.92 7.26
N ALA A 485 -3.95 -40.99 6.63
CA ALA A 485 -4.21 -40.30 5.37
C ALA A 485 -4.00 -38.79 5.52
N ALA A 486 -4.43 -38.21 6.65
CA ALA A 486 -4.16 -36.81 6.98
C ALA A 486 -2.66 -36.53 7.13
N LYS A 487 -1.89 -37.37 7.86
CA LYS A 487 -0.43 -37.24 7.99
C LYS A 487 0.28 -37.31 6.63
N LEU A 488 -0.09 -38.27 5.78
CA LEU A 488 0.45 -38.40 4.42
C LEU A 488 0.13 -37.17 3.56
N ARG A 489 -1.07 -36.61 3.67
CA ARG A 489 -1.45 -35.37 3.00
C ARG A 489 -0.62 -34.18 3.47
N VAL A 490 -0.37 -34.06 4.78
CA VAL A 490 0.50 -33.02 5.36
C VAL A 490 1.95 -33.18 4.87
N ILE A 491 2.46 -34.41 4.79
CA ILE A 491 3.80 -34.68 4.26
C ILE A 491 3.86 -34.31 2.77
N ALA A 492 2.87 -34.68 1.97
CA ALA A 492 2.82 -34.36 0.54
C ALA A 492 2.80 -32.85 0.30
N THR A 493 1.95 -32.10 1.01
CA THR A 493 1.89 -30.64 0.90
C THR A 493 3.18 -29.97 1.39
N THR A 494 3.77 -30.47 2.48
CA THR A 494 5.06 -29.97 3.00
C THR A 494 6.19 -30.22 2.00
N ARG A 495 6.25 -31.40 1.38
CA ARG A 495 7.25 -31.74 0.35
C ARG A 495 7.09 -30.84 -0.89
N ALA A 496 5.86 -30.57 -1.33
CA ALA A 496 5.61 -29.66 -2.43
C ALA A 496 6.08 -28.23 -2.09
N ALA A 497 5.80 -27.75 -0.88
CA ALA A 497 6.26 -26.44 -0.43
C ALA A 497 7.80 -26.34 -0.34
N VAL A 498 8.47 -27.39 0.16
CA VAL A 498 9.94 -27.46 0.23
C VAL A 498 10.55 -27.50 -1.19
N ARG A 499 10.01 -28.30 -2.10
CA ARG A 499 10.47 -28.36 -3.50
C ARG A 499 10.31 -27.01 -4.20
N HIS A 500 9.18 -26.34 -4.03
CA HIS A 500 8.94 -25.02 -4.60
C HIS A 500 9.99 -24.01 -4.13
N GLN A 501 10.28 -23.96 -2.82
CA GLN A 501 11.30 -23.06 -2.28
C GLN A 501 12.71 -23.44 -2.76
N PHE A 502 13.03 -24.73 -2.83
CA PHE A 502 14.31 -25.22 -3.34
C PHE A 502 14.58 -24.77 -4.79
N VAL A 503 13.59 -24.84 -5.68
CA VAL A 503 13.74 -24.34 -7.06
C VAL A 503 14.00 -22.84 -7.09
N ILE A 504 13.28 -22.05 -6.27
CA ILE A 504 13.53 -20.61 -6.14
C ILE A 504 14.95 -20.35 -5.66
N ASP A 505 15.43 -21.09 -4.66
CA ASP A 505 16.78 -20.91 -4.11
C ASP A 505 17.88 -21.24 -5.13
N LEU A 506 17.70 -22.29 -5.93
CA LEU A 506 18.62 -22.64 -7.02
C LEU A 506 18.72 -21.55 -8.09
N LEU A 507 17.61 -20.88 -8.41
CA LEU A 507 17.60 -19.76 -9.34
C LEU A 507 18.19 -18.50 -8.71
N ASP A 508 17.91 -18.26 -7.42
CA ASP A 508 18.31 -17.05 -6.72
C ASP A 508 19.79 -17.03 -6.32
N LEU A 509 20.40 -18.21 -6.13
CA LEU A 509 21.81 -18.39 -5.71
C LEU A 509 22.81 -17.61 -6.57
N TRP A 510 22.53 -17.53 -7.87
CA TRP A 510 23.43 -16.92 -8.85
C TRP A 510 23.56 -15.41 -8.73
N ASN A 511 22.58 -14.73 -8.13
CA ASN A 511 22.65 -13.29 -7.91
C ASN A 511 23.80 -12.89 -6.97
N PRO A 512 23.83 -13.36 -5.70
CA PRO A 512 24.95 -13.06 -4.82
C PRO A 512 26.25 -13.73 -5.27
N ALA A 513 26.21 -14.92 -5.89
CA ALA A 513 27.42 -15.57 -6.41
C ALA A 513 28.13 -14.72 -7.48
N THR A 514 27.39 -14.23 -8.47
CA THR A 514 27.93 -13.33 -9.50
C THR A 514 28.39 -12.00 -8.91
N SER A 515 27.63 -11.44 -7.95
CA SER A 515 27.99 -10.18 -7.28
C SER A 515 29.26 -10.29 -6.43
N LEU A 516 29.64 -11.50 -6.02
CA LEU A 516 30.88 -11.80 -5.29
C LEU A 516 32.04 -12.22 -6.21
N GLY A 517 31.82 -12.34 -7.53
CA GLY A 517 32.81 -12.84 -8.47
C GLY A 517 33.04 -14.35 -8.39
N LEU A 518 32.11 -15.11 -7.82
CA LEU A 518 32.19 -16.58 -7.72
C LEU A 518 31.65 -17.30 -8.97
N SER A 519 30.95 -16.59 -9.85
CA SER A 519 30.41 -17.12 -11.11
C SER A 519 30.47 -16.09 -12.22
N ASN A 520 30.76 -16.53 -13.45
CA ASN A 520 30.88 -15.68 -14.64
C ASN A 520 29.57 -15.55 -15.45
N LEU A 521 28.41 -15.74 -14.80
CA LEU A 521 27.12 -15.62 -15.47
C LEU A 521 26.86 -14.16 -15.85
N ASN A 522 26.42 -13.96 -17.10
CA ASN A 522 26.09 -12.61 -17.57
C ASN A 522 24.75 -12.11 -16.97
N ASP A 523 24.54 -10.78 -17.07
CA ASP A 523 23.34 -10.11 -16.56
C ASP A 523 22.04 -10.63 -17.20
N GLY A 524 22.11 -11.16 -18.43
CA GLY A 524 21.00 -11.80 -19.13
C GLY A 524 20.48 -13.04 -18.41
N VAL A 525 21.37 -14.01 -18.15
CA VAL A 525 21.04 -15.28 -17.47
C VAL A 525 20.54 -15.02 -16.05
N VAL A 526 21.27 -14.18 -15.29
CA VAL A 526 20.89 -13.83 -13.92
C VAL A 526 19.54 -13.09 -13.90
N GLY A 527 19.29 -12.25 -14.90
CA GLY A 527 18.00 -11.59 -15.11
C GLY A 527 16.86 -12.59 -15.34
N ILE A 528 17.03 -13.56 -16.24
CA ILE A 528 16.00 -14.59 -16.52
C ILE A 528 15.70 -15.43 -15.28
N PHE A 529 16.73 -15.94 -14.59
CA PHE A 529 16.55 -16.69 -13.34
C PHE A 529 15.77 -15.87 -12.30
N GLY A 530 16.12 -14.59 -12.18
CA GLY A 530 15.43 -13.66 -11.30
C GLY A 530 13.98 -13.36 -11.71
N VAL A 531 13.64 -13.40 -13.01
CA VAL A 531 12.25 -13.28 -13.48
C VAL A 531 11.46 -14.53 -13.09
N ILE A 532 11.97 -15.72 -13.42
CA ILE A 532 11.31 -17.00 -13.14
C ILE A 532 11.05 -17.15 -11.64
N SER A 533 12.08 -16.95 -10.81
CA SER A 533 11.95 -17.09 -9.34
C SER A 533 10.97 -16.07 -8.74
N SER A 534 10.85 -14.89 -9.35
CA SER A 534 9.90 -13.85 -8.91
C SER A 534 8.47 -14.18 -9.31
N LEU A 535 8.24 -14.70 -10.51
CA LEU A 535 6.92 -15.10 -10.98
C LEU A 535 6.39 -16.28 -10.16
N MET A 536 7.21 -17.30 -9.88
CA MET A 536 6.83 -18.39 -8.97
C MET A 536 6.46 -17.88 -7.58
N ALA A 537 7.26 -16.96 -7.02
CA ALA A 537 6.95 -16.36 -5.73
C ALA A 537 5.69 -15.48 -5.74
N LEU A 538 5.42 -14.79 -6.86
CA LEU A 538 4.25 -13.95 -7.05
C LEU A 538 2.98 -14.80 -7.22
N GLU A 539 3.04 -15.90 -7.97
CA GLU A 539 1.96 -16.87 -8.15
C GLU A 539 1.50 -17.44 -6.79
N LYS A 540 2.45 -17.90 -5.97
CA LYS A 540 2.15 -18.37 -4.62
C LYS A 540 1.43 -17.31 -3.78
N HIS A 541 1.85 -16.06 -3.89
CA HIS A 541 1.20 -14.95 -3.18
C HIS A 541 -0.16 -14.57 -3.78
N TRP A 542 -0.31 -14.67 -5.11
CA TRP A 542 -1.57 -14.47 -5.81
C TRP A 542 -2.65 -15.41 -5.31
N HIS A 543 -2.34 -16.70 -5.18
CA HIS A 543 -3.26 -17.69 -4.62
C HIS A 543 -3.52 -17.45 -3.13
N ALA A 544 -2.50 -17.08 -2.34
CA ALA A 544 -2.68 -16.80 -0.92
C ALA A 544 -3.59 -15.59 -0.63
N VAL A 545 -3.59 -14.59 -1.52
CA VAL A 545 -4.50 -13.44 -1.44
C VAL A 545 -5.88 -13.78 -2.03
N GLY A 546 -5.94 -14.62 -3.06
CA GLY A 546 -7.17 -14.95 -3.80
C GLY A 546 -8.04 -16.01 -3.15
N GLY A 547 -7.44 -16.94 -2.41
CA GLY A 547 -8.15 -17.98 -1.65
C GLY A 547 -8.77 -17.50 -0.33
N LYS A 548 -8.84 -16.18 -0.10
CA LYS A 548 -9.52 -15.55 1.05
C LYS A 548 -10.89 -14.97 0.68
N ASN A 549 -11.60 -15.62 -0.24
CA ASN A 549 -13.00 -15.30 -0.54
C ASN A 549 -13.90 -16.36 0.06
#